data_AF-J3ILG4-F1
#
_entry.id   AF-J3ILG4-F1
#
_cell.length_a   1.000
_cell.length_b   1.000
_cell.length_c   1.000
_cell.angle_alpha   90.00
_cell.angle_beta   90.00
_cell.angle_gamma   90.00
#
_symmetry.space_group_name_H-M   'P 1'
#
loop_
_entity.id
_entity.type
_entity.pdbx_description
1 polymer ?
#
loop_
_entity_poly.entity_id
_entity_poly.type
_entity_poly.pdbx_seq_one_letter_code
_entity_poly.pdbx_strand_id
1 'polypeptide(L)'
;MNKQATVATIANDAINQLECAREYIGWFDSLAWAISSSLKQCHEDHAVRLAGVAQYLAHDYHNMIDCDVKSLSEKLNTLSLRT
;
A
#
# COMPACT_ATOMS: atom_id res chain seq x y z
N MET A 1 25.44 5.30 -14.02
CA MET A 1 25.57 4.86 -12.61
C MET A 1 26.26 3.51 -12.55
N ASN A 2 27.08 3.26 -11.53
CA ASN A 2 27.64 1.93 -11.23
C ASN A 2 26.49 0.97 -10.83
N LYS A 3 26.59 -0.32 -11.20
CA LYS A 3 25.61 -1.39 -10.86
C LYS A 3 25.24 -1.41 -9.38
N GLN A 4 26.21 -1.27 -8.49
CA GLN A 4 26.01 -1.22 -7.03
C GLN A 4 25.14 -0.02 -6.61
N ALA A 5 25.36 1.16 -7.19
CA ALA A 5 24.52 2.34 -6.91
C ALA A 5 23.07 2.12 -7.38
N THR A 6 22.89 1.45 -8.51
CA THR A 6 21.54 1.14 -9.06
C THR A 6 20.80 0.13 -8.18
N VAL A 7 21.50 -0.91 -7.70
CA VAL A 7 20.93 -1.88 -6.75
C VAL A 7 20.56 -1.22 -5.43
N ALA A 8 21.40 -0.32 -4.90
CA ALA A 8 21.10 0.43 -3.68
C ALA A 8 19.83 1.30 -3.85
N THR A 9 19.67 1.96 -5.00
CA THR A 9 18.44 2.70 -5.31
C THR A 9 17.21 1.79 -5.32
N ILE A 10 17.27 0.62 -5.98
CA ILE A 10 16.15 -0.34 -6.00
C ILE A 10 15.80 -0.82 -4.59
N ALA A 11 16.80 -1.11 -3.76
CA ALA A 11 16.59 -1.54 -2.39
C ALA A 11 15.94 -0.44 -1.54
N ASN A 12 16.40 0.81 -1.66
CA ASN A 12 15.79 1.95 -0.96
C ASN A 12 14.35 2.19 -1.43
N ASP A 13 14.09 2.10 -2.74
CA ASP A 13 12.72 2.22 -3.27
C ASP A 13 11.81 1.13 -2.68
N ALA A 14 12.28 -0.12 -2.63
CA ALA A 14 11.51 -1.21 -2.03
C ALA A 14 11.23 -1.00 -0.53
N ILE A 15 12.21 -0.49 0.23
CA ILE A 15 12.03 -0.16 1.65
C ILE A 15 10.99 0.95 1.81
N ASN A 16 11.09 2.03 1.01
CA ASN A 16 10.11 3.11 1.03
C ASN A 16 8.68 2.59 0.78
N GLN A 17 8.53 1.65 -0.17
CA GLN A 17 7.22 1.05 -0.42
C GLN A 17 6.71 0.19 0.74
N LEU A 18 7.59 -0.53 1.43
CA LEU A 18 7.20 -1.27 2.64
C LEU A 18 6.82 -0.33 3.79
N GLU A 19 7.49 0.82 3.92
CA GLU A 19 7.12 1.84 4.92
C GLU A 19 5.76 2.45 4.61
N CYS A 20 5.50 2.82 3.35
CA CYS A 20 4.18 3.26 2.92
C CYS A 20 3.12 2.17 3.19
N ALA A 21 3.42 0.91 2.88
CA ALA A 21 2.50 -0.20 3.13
C ALA A 21 2.12 -0.35 4.60
N ARG A 22 3.09 -0.20 5.50
CA ARG A 22 2.85 -0.25 6.94
C ARG A 22 1.89 0.85 7.38
N GLU A 23 2.02 2.06 6.86
CA GLU A 23 1.10 3.17 7.16
C GLU A 23 -0.32 2.90 6.64
N TYR A 24 -0.47 2.42 5.40
CA TYR A 24 -1.77 2.05 4.84
C TYR A 24 -2.46 0.95 5.66
N ILE A 25 -1.72 -0.07 6.10
CA ILE A 25 -2.26 -1.11 6.99
C ILE A 25 -2.76 -0.49 8.30
N GLY A 26 -2.02 0.45 8.90
CA GLY A 26 -2.46 1.17 10.10
C GLY A 26 -3.74 1.98 9.87
N TRP A 27 -3.90 2.58 8.70
CA TRP A 27 -5.12 3.29 8.32
C TRP A 27 -6.31 2.34 8.15
N PHE A 28 -6.12 1.18 7.52
CA PHE A 28 -7.18 0.18 7.38
C PHE A 28 -7.61 -0.40 8.71
N ASP A 29 -6.67 -0.66 9.63
CA ASP A 29 -6.98 -1.09 11.00
C ASP A 29 -7.80 -0.03 11.74
N SER A 30 -7.40 1.23 11.66
CA SER A 30 -8.12 2.36 12.26
C SER A 30 -9.53 2.53 11.68
N LEU A 31 -9.69 2.38 10.37
CA LEU A 31 -10.99 2.42 9.70
C LEU A 31 -11.88 1.23 10.10
N ALA A 32 -11.32 0.03 10.17
CA ALA A 32 -12.04 -1.16 10.63
C ALA A 32 -12.54 -0.99 12.08
N TRP A 33 -11.68 -0.44 12.95
CA TRP A 33 -12.06 -0.10 14.32
C TRP A 33 -13.19 0.95 14.37
N ALA A 34 -13.10 2.00 13.54
CA ALA A 34 -14.12 3.05 13.49
C ALA A 34 -15.47 2.52 12.99
N ILE A 35 -15.47 1.70 11.92
CA ILE A 35 -16.67 1.03 11.40
C ILE A 35 -17.30 0.16 12.49
N SER A 36 -16.52 -0.68 13.16
CA SER A 36 -16.99 -1.53 14.26
C SER A 36 -17.59 -0.71 15.39
N SER A 37 -16.95 0.40 15.75
CA SER A 37 -17.41 1.31 16.81
C SER A 37 -18.71 2.02 16.43
N SER A 38 -18.86 2.47 15.18
CA SER A 38 -20.11 3.07 14.68
C SER A 38 -21.26 2.07 14.70
N LEU A 39 -21.03 0.82 14.27
CA LEU A 39 -22.06 -0.23 14.31
C LEU A 39 -22.51 -0.55 15.75
N LYS A 40 -21.57 -0.65 16.70
CA LYS A 40 -21.89 -0.88 18.12
C LYS A 40 -22.71 0.26 18.75
N GLN A 41 -22.61 1.46 18.20
CA GLN A 41 -23.35 2.65 18.64
C GLN A 41 -24.63 2.90 17.82
N CYS A 42 -25.04 1.94 16.98
CA CYS A 42 -26.20 2.06 16.08
C CYS A 42 -26.11 3.25 15.09
N HIS A 43 -24.89 3.66 14.75
CA HIS A 43 -24.61 4.72 13.76
C HIS A 43 -24.36 4.10 12.38
N GLU A 44 -25.36 3.41 11.83
CA GLU A 44 -25.24 2.62 10.59
C GLU A 44 -24.82 3.47 9.38
N ASP A 45 -25.37 4.67 9.22
CA ASP A 45 -25.00 5.58 8.13
C ASP A 45 -23.51 5.97 8.16
N HIS A 46 -22.94 6.17 9.35
CA HIS A 46 -21.52 6.44 9.50
C HIS A 46 -20.68 5.21 9.17
N ALA A 47 -21.11 4.03 9.61
CA ALA A 47 -20.44 2.77 9.28
C ALA A 47 -20.42 2.50 7.76
N VAL A 48 -21.54 2.73 7.07
CA VAL A 48 -21.64 2.57 5.60
C VAL A 48 -20.70 3.53 4.87
N ARG A 49 -20.68 4.80 5.28
CA ARG A 49 -19.78 5.81 4.67
C ARG A 49 -18.31 5.45 4.89
N LEU A 50 -17.94 5.05 6.09
CA LEU A 50 -16.56 4.64 6.42
C LEU A 50 -16.15 3.36 5.67
N ALA A 51 -17.06 2.39 5.52
CA ALA A 51 -16.81 1.19 4.72
C ALA A 51 -16.56 1.53 3.24
N GLY A 52 -17.32 2.48 2.68
CA GLY A 52 -17.08 2.98 1.33
C GLY A 52 -15.70 3.63 1.17
N VAL A 53 -15.26 4.42 2.15
CA VAL A 53 -13.91 5.01 2.17
C VAL A 53 -12.83 3.92 2.25
N ALA A 54 -12.99 2.94 3.14
CA ALA A 54 -12.06 1.83 3.26
C ALA A 54 -11.94 1.02 1.95
N GLN A 55 -13.07 0.78 1.27
CA GLN A 55 -13.08 0.10 -0.02
C GLN A 55 -12.36 0.91 -1.10
N TYR A 56 -12.63 2.23 -1.19
CA TYR A 56 -11.96 3.11 -2.13
C TYR A 56 -10.45 3.10 -1.92
N LEU A 57 -9.99 3.29 -0.68
CA LEU A 57 -8.58 3.30 -0.34
C LEU A 57 -7.91 1.95 -0.61
N ALA A 58 -8.59 0.83 -0.33
CA ALA A 58 -8.06 -0.49 -0.61
C ALA A 58 -7.84 -0.72 -2.12
N HIS A 59 -8.78 -0.25 -2.94
CA HIS A 59 -8.66 -0.36 -4.39
C HIS A 59 -7.54 0.53 -4.93
N ASP A 60 -7.46 1.78 -4.50
CA ASP A 60 -6.41 2.72 -4.90
C ASP A 60 -5.02 2.22 -4.49
N TYR A 61 -4.91 1.74 -3.25
CA TYR A 61 -3.66 1.20 -2.73
C TYR A 61 -3.22 -0.09 -3.43
N HIS A 62 -4.17 -0.96 -3.82
CA HIS A 62 -3.88 -2.13 -4.65
C HIS A 62 -3.29 -1.72 -6.01
N ASN A 63 -3.88 -0.74 -6.68
CA ASN A 63 -3.38 -0.23 -7.95
C ASN A 63 -1.97 0.37 -7.81
N MET A 64 -1.71 1.08 -6.70
CA MET A 64 -0.39 1.63 -6.40
C MET A 64 0.65 0.51 -6.22
N ILE A 65 0.35 -0.52 -5.43
CA ILE A 65 1.23 -1.69 -5.27
C ILE A 65 1.52 -2.35 -6.62
N ASP A 66 0.51 -2.56 -7.46
CA ASP A 66 0.71 -3.17 -8.79
C ASP A 66 1.68 -2.34 -9.65
N CYS A 67 1.55 -1.01 -9.61
CA CYS A 67 2.47 -0.11 -10.29
C CYS A 67 3.90 -0.20 -9.73
N ASP A 68 4.05 -0.27 -8.41
CA ASP A 68 5.35 -0.36 -7.75
C ASP A 68 6.05 -1.70 -8.01
N VAL A 69 5.29 -2.80 -7.93
CA VAL A 69 5.78 -4.14 -8.28
C VAL A 69 6.27 -4.15 -9.72
N LYS A 70 5.48 -3.59 -10.66
CA LYS A 70 5.89 -3.50 -12.06
C LYS A 70 7.17 -2.67 -12.23
N SER A 71 7.23 -1.49 -11.62
CA SER A 71 8.40 -0.59 -11.68
C SER A 71 9.67 -1.25 -11.12
N LEU A 72 9.61 -1.86 -9.94
CA LEU A 72 10.74 -2.58 -9.35
C LEU A 72 11.14 -3.80 -10.19
N SER A 73 10.18 -4.51 -10.77
CA SER A 73 10.44 -5.65 -11.67
C SER A 73 11.20 -5.21 -12.92
N GLU A 74 10.79 -4.12 -13.56
CA GLU A 74 11.44 -3.56 -14.75
C GLU A 74 12.87 -3.10 -14.44
N LYS A 75 13.08 -2.45 -13.28
CA LYS A 75 14.41 -2.07 -12.79
C LYS A 75 15.31 -3.30 -12.58
N LEU A 76 14.80 -4.38 -12.00
CA LEU A 76 15.54 -5.62 -11.79
C LEU A 76 15.81 -6.38 -13.10
N ASN A 77 14.85 -6.41 -14.03
CA ASN A 77 15.01 -7.02 -15.36
C ASN A 77 16.13 -6.33 -16.16
N THR A 78 16.18 -4.99 -16.11
CA THR A 78 17.24 -4.20 -16.75
C THR A 78 18.63 -4.58 -16.24
N LEU A 79 18.73 -5.05 -15.00
CA LEU A 79 19.98 -5.52 -14.39
C LEU A 79 20.20 -7.04 -14.53
N SER A 80 19.25 -7.77 -15.12
CA SER A 80 19.21 -9.24 -15.17
C SER A 80 19.28 -9.88 -13.77
N LEU A 81 18.63 -9.24 -12.79
CA LEU A 81 18.61 -9.67 -11.38
C LEU A 81 17.25 -10.25 -10.94
N ARG A 82 16.22 -10.14 -11.79
CA ARG A 82 14.93 -10.78 -11.55
C ARG A 82 15.00 -12.23 -12.03
N THR A 83 14.73 -13.19 -11.16
CA THR A 83 14.65 -14.63 -11.45
C THR A 83 13.21 -15.10 -11.42
#